data_AF-A0A349JU85-F1
#
_entry.id   AF-A0A349JU85-F1
#
_cell.length_a   1.000
_cell.length_b   1.000
_cell.length_c   1.000
_cell.angle_alpha   90.00
_cell.angle_beta   90.00
_cell.angle_gamma   90.00
#
_symmetry.space_group_name_H-M   'P 1'
#
loop_
_entity.id
_entity.type
_entity.pdbx_description
1 polymer ?
#
loop_
_entity_poly.entity_id
_entity_poly.type
_entity_poly.pdbx_seq_one_letter_code
_entity_poly.pdbx_strand_id
1 'polypeptide(L)'
;MAAHSALQEAERRGYTARLLSTTLSGEAKEVGRMLAARGLEIKDGRGSIAPPACLIASGETTVDVRGTGRGGRNQELVLGGALVIHG
;
A
#
# COMPACT_ATOMS: atom_id res chain seq x y z
N MET A 1 4.13 -10.06 15.14
CA MET A 1 4.83 -9.13 14.22
C MET A 1 3.85 -8.05 13.77
N ALA A 2 4.28 -6.78 13.64
CA ALA A 2 3.41 -5.62 13.45
C ALA A 2 2.34 -5.76 12.34
N ALA A 3 2.71 -6.31 11.17
CA ALA A 3 1.77 -6.51 10.06
C ALA A 3 0.61 -7.46 10.38
N HIS A 4 0.87 -8.51 11.18
CA HIS A 4 -0.18 -9.44 11.61
C HIS A 4 -1.09 -8.80 12.66
N SER A 5 -0.55 -7.96 13.54
CA SER A 5 -1.35 -7.20 14.49
C SER A 5 -2.25 -6.18 13.79
N ALA A 6 -1.74 -5.51 12.75
CA ALA A 6 -2.55 -4.64 11.89
C ALA A 6 -3.67 -5.41 11.18
N LEU A 7 -3.40 -6.64 10.72
CA LEU A 7 -4.40 -7.50 10.08
C LEU A 7 -5.54 -7.83 11.03
N GLN A 8 -5.19 -8.33 12.23
CA GLN A 8 -6.17 -8.66 13.26
C GLN A 8 -7.00 -7.46 13.69
N GLU A 9 -6.39 -6.29 13.83
CA GLU A 9 -7.11 -5.07 14.22
C GLU A 9 -8.02 -4.56 13.10
N ALA A 10 -7.61 -4.67 11.83
CA ALA A 10 -8.47 -4.33 10.69
C ALA A 10 -9.71 -5.24 10.63
N GLU A 11 -9.53 -6.54 10.83
CA GLU A 11 -10.64 -7.51 10.92
C GLU A 11 -11.58 -7.18 12.09
N ARG A 12 -11.02 -6.88 13.27
CA ARG A 12 -11.81 -6.44 14.45
C ARG A 12 -12.63 -5.19 14.20
N ARG A 13 -12.17 -4.31 13.31
CA ARG A 13 -12.89 -3.09 12.89
C ARG A 13 -13.91 -3.32 11.77
N GLY A 14 -14.07 -4.56 11.31
CA GLY A 14 -15.06 -4.93 10.29
C GLY A 14 -14.59 -4.79 8.84
N TYR A 15 -13.29 -4.62 8.60
CA TYR A 15 -12.75 -4.65 7.24
C TYR A 15 -12.52 -6.09 6.76
N THR A 16 -12.79 -6.35 5.48
CA THR A 16 -12.22 -7.49 4.77
C THR A 16 -10.72 -7.23 4.61
N ALA A 17 -9.90 -7.75 5.53
CA ALA A 17 -8.48 -7.45 5.57
C ALA A 17 -7.64 -8.51 4.83
N ARG A 18 -6.51 -8.10 4.25
CA ARG A 18 -5.56 -9.01 3.60
C ARG A 18 -4.12 -8.53 3.75
N LEU A 19 -3.27 -9.40 4.29
CA LEU A 19 -1.82 -9.23 4.25
C LEU A 19 -1.29 -9.67 2.87
N LEU A 20 -0.73 -8.73 2.11
CA LEU A 20 -0.18 -8.96 0.77
C LEU A 20 1.22 -9.57 0.81
N SER A 21 2.10 -8.99 1.62
CA SER A 21 3.48 -9.43 1.79
C SER A 21 4.08 -8.80 3.05
N THR A 22 5.05 -9.47 3.67
CA THR A 22 5.88 -8.94 4.75
C THR A 22 7.31 -8.63 4.32
N THR A 23 7.61 -8.85 3.05
CA THR A 23 8.95 -8.71 2.43
C THR A 23 8.89 -7.86 1.17
N LEU A 24 7.95 -6.92 1.11
CA LEU A 24 7.78 -6.02 -0.03
C LEU A 24 9.06 -5.21 -0.26
N SER A 25 9.53 -5.17 -1.49
CA SER A 25 10.72 -4.42 -1.89
C SER A 25 10.53 -3.79 -3.26
N GLY A 26 11.46 -2.92 -3.67
CA GLY A 26 11.42 -2.20 -4.94
C GLY A 26 11.38 -0.68 -4.75
N GLU A 27 11.27 0.03 -5.87
CA GLU A 27 11.20 1.49 -5.88
C GLU A 27 9.90 1.96 -5.25
N ALA A 28 10.02 2.85 -4.26
CA ALA A 28 8.91 3.25 -3.41
C ALA A 28 7.72 3.82 -4.19
N LYS A 29 8.01 4.66 -5.19
CA LYS A 29 7.02 5.27 -6.07
C LYS A 29 6.19 4.25 -6.82
N GLU A 30 6.84 3.25 -7.41
CA GLU A 30 6.17 2.18 -8.17
C GLU A 30 5.37 1.24 -7.27
N VAL A 31 5.92 0.92 -6.10
CA VAL A 31 5.18 0.17 -5.07
C VAL A 31 3.92 0.91 -4.63
N GLY A 32 4.01 2.23 -4.41
CA GLY A 32 2.87 3.08 -4.08
C GLY A 32 1.77 3.04 -5.16
N ARG A 33 2.16 3.17 -6.42
CA ARG A 33 1.25 3.07 -7.58
C ARG A 33 0.55 1.71 -7.65
N MET A 34 1.30 0.63 -7.47
CA MET A 34 0.75 -0.74 -7.49
C MET A 34 -0.25 -0.97 -6.36
N LEU A 35 0.05 -0.53 -5.14
CA LEU A 35 -0.87 -0.66 -4.00
C LEU A 35 -2.16 0.15 -4.22
N ALA A 36 -2.04 1.38 -4.72
CA ALA A 36 -3.19 2.22 -5.05
C ALA A 36 -4.07 1.60 -6.15
N ALA A 37 -3.47 1.09 -7.22
CA ALA A 37 -4.19 0.42 -8.30
C ALA A 37 -5.00 -0.77 -7.78
N ARG A 38 -4.42 -1.61 -6.91
CA ARG A 38 -5.14 -2.72 -6.26
C ARG A 38 -6.29 -2.24 -5.37
N GLY A 39 -6.11 -1.15 -4.65
CA GLY A 39 -7.17 -0.53 -3.87
C GLY A 39 -8.35 -0.09 -4.75
N LEU A 40 -8.06 0.52 -5.91
CA LEU A 40 -9.08 0.92 -6.89
C LEU A 40 -9.77 -0.28 -7.54
N GLU A 41 -9.03 -1.34 -7.88
CA GLU A 41 -9.62 -2.59 -8.39
C GLU A 41 -10.63 -3.19 -7.40
N ILE A 42 -10.29 -3.20 -6.10
CA ILE A 42 -11.20 -3.67 -5.04
C ILE A 42 -12.42 -2.75 -4.93
N LYS A 43 -12.21 -1.43 -4.94
CA LYS A 43 -13.30 -0.44 -4.90
C LYS A 43 -14.28 -0.65 -6.06
N ASP A 44 -13.76 -0.96 -7.24
CA ASP A 44 -14.54 -1.16 -8.47
C ASP A 44 -15.10 -2.60 -8.60
N GLY A 45 -14.95 -3.45 -7.57
CA GLY A 45 -15.46 -4.83 -7.56
C GLY A 45 -14.68 -5.81 -8.45
N ARG A 46 -13.49 -5.44 -8.94
CA ARG A 46 -12.60 -6.28 -9.75
C ARG A 46 -11.47 -6.93 -8.94
N GLY A 47 -11.37 -6.59 -7.65
CA GLY A 47 -10.30 -7.05 -6.76
C GLY A 47 -10.54 -8.44 -6.16
N SER A 48 -9.54 -8.93 -5.41
CA SER A 48 -9.55 -10.24 -4.75
C SER A 48 -10.34 -10.31 -3.44
N ILE A 49 -10.80 -9.15 -2.94
CA ILE A 49 -11.59 -9.02 -1.72
C ILE A 49 -12.67 -7.95 -1.90
N ALA A 50 -13.73 -8.00 -1.10
CA ALA A 50 -14.86 -7.08 -1.18
C ALA A 50 -14.71 -5.87 -0.23
N PRO A 51 -15.15 -4.66 -0.62
CA PRO A 51 -15.28 -3.52 0.29
C PRO A 51 -16.25 -3.80 1.48
N PRO A 52 -16.04 -3.20 2.67
CA PRO A 52 -14.92 -2.33 3.03
C PRO A 52 -13.63 -3.13 3.23
N ALA A 53 -12.58 -2.82 2.47
CA ALA A 53 -11.38 -3.64 2.38
C ALA A 53 -10.16 -2.96 3.00
N CYS A 54 -9.24 -3.74 3.58
CA CYS A 54 -7.97 -3.25 4.11
C CYS A 54 -6.81 -4.11 3.59
N LEU A 55 -5.99 -3.56 2.70
CA LEU A 55 -4.76 -4.19 2.25
C LEU A 55 -3.59 -3.78 3.14
N ILE A 56 -2.83 -4.76 3.62
CA ILE A 56 -1.68 -4.56 4.50
C ILE A 56 -0.45 -5.11 3.81
N ALA A 57 0.63 -4.33 3.80
CA ALA A 57 1.92 -4.78 3.35
C ALA A 57 3.01 -4.27 4.29
N SER A 58 4.09 -5.04 4.39
CA SER A 58 5.28 -4.73 5.16
C SER A 58 6.50 -5.11 4.34
N GLY A 59 7.61 -4.41 4.57
CA GLY A 59 8.84 -4.60 3.81
C GLY A 59 9.67 -3.34 3.84
N GLU A 60 10.60 -3.24 2.90
CA GLU A 60 11.61 -2.20 2.83
C GLU A 60 11.82 -1.78 1.37
N THR A 61 11.30 -0.61 1.02
CA THR A 61 11.44 -0.03 -0.33
C THR A 61 12.68 0.88 -0.41
N THR A 62 13.07 1.25 -1.62
CA THR A 62 14.19 2.16 -1.89
C THR A 62 13.75 3.35 -2.73
N VAL A 63 14.58 4.39 -2.72
CA VAL A 63 14.42 5.59 -3.55
C VAL A 63 15.72 5.80 -4.29
N ASP A 64 15.63 5.97 -5.61
CA ASP A 64 16.74 6.44 -6.42
C ASP A 64 16.81 7.97 -6.35
N VAL A 65 17.70 8.50 -5.50
CA VAL A 65 17.78 9.94 -5.23
C VAL A 65 18.49 10.67 -6.36
N ARG A 66 17.73 11.45 -7.13
CA ARG A 66 18.24 12.22 -8.29
C ARG A 66 18.32 13.73 -8.08
N GLY A 67 17.89 14.24 -6.92
CA GLY A 67 17.82 15.68 -6.66
C GLY A 67 18.13 16.03 -5.20
N THR A 68 18.09 17.33 -4.89
CA THR A 68 18.41 17.87 -3.56
C THR A 68 17.17 18.13 -2.69
N GLY A 69 16.05 17.49 -3.05
CA GLY A 69 14.80 17.59 -2.30
C GLY A 69 14.88 16.91 -0.93
N ARG A 70 13.80 17.01 -0.16
CA ARG A 70 13.65 16.34 1.14
C ARG A 70 12.53 15.33 1.05
N GLY A 71 12.78 14.12 1.55
CA GLY A 71 11.78 13.10 1.65
C GLY A 71 12.33 11.76 2.12
N GLY A 72 11.58 10.69 1.88
CA GLY A 72 12.01 9.32 2.14
C GLY A 72 11.03 8.32 1.54
N ARG A 73 11.39 7.02 1.54
CA ARG A 73 10.64 6.02 0.77
C ARG A 73 9.15 5.95 1.11
N ASN A 74 8.78 6.00 2.38
CA ASN A 74 7.36 5.96 2.74
C ASN A 74 6.60 7.19 2.23
N GLN A 75 7.23 8.36 2.18
CA GLN A 75 6.62 9.57 1.61
C GLN A 75 6.49 9.46 0.10
N GLU A 76 7.49 8.88 -0.57
CA GLU A 76 7.47 8.64 -2.02
C GLU A 76 6.47 7.54 -2.42
N LEU A 77 6.30 6.52 -1.59
CA LEU A 77 5.25 5.51 -1.72
C LEU A 77 3.87 6.14 -1.64
N VAL A 78 3.63 6.95 -0.60
CA VAL A 78 2.34 7.66 -0.45
C VAL A 78 2.10 8.61 -1.61
N LEU A 79 3.11 9.38 -2.05
CA LEU A 79 2.98 10.30 -3.19
C LEU A 79 2.68 9.55 -4.50
N GLY A 80 3.40 8.45 -4.77
CA GLY A 80 3.18 7.60 -5.94
C GLY A 80 1.76 7.02 -5.97
N GLY A 81 1.25 6.57 -4.81
CA GLY A 81 -0.12 6.09 -4.67
C GLY A 81 -1.17 7.19 -4.78
N ALA A 82 -0.94 8.36 -4.17
CA ALA A 82 -1.86 9.49 -4.21
C ALA A 82 -2.14 9.97 -5.64
N LEU A 83 -1.10 9.99 -6.50
CA LEU A 83 -1.24 10.32 -7.92
C LEU A 83 -2.12 9.33 -8.69
N VAL A 84 -2.24 8.08 -8.23
CA VAL A 84 -3.12 7.06 -8.81
C VAL A 84 -4.55 7.18 -8.25
N ILE A 85 -4.69 7.45 -6.95
CA ILE A 85 -6.00 7.58 -6.29
C ILE A 85 -6.73 8.85 -6.73
N HIS A 86 -6.01 9.93 -7.00
CA HIS A 86 -6.55 11.22 -7.45
C HIS A 86 -6.68 11.31 -8.98
N GLY A 87 -6.74 10.17 -9.68
CA GLY A 87 -7.23 10.08 -11.06
C GLY A 87 -8.74 9.94 -11.10
#